data_AF-A0A839XSU6-F1
#
_entry.id   AF-A0A839XSU6-F1
#
_cell.length_a   1.000
_cell.length_b   1.000
_cell.length_c   1.000
_cell.angle_alpha   90.00
_cell.angle_beta   90.00
_cell.angle_gamma   90.00
#
_symmetry.space_group_name_H-M   'P 1'
#
loop_
_entity.id
_entity.type
_entity.pdbx_description
1 polymer ?
#
loop_
_entity_poly.entity_id
_entity_poly.type
_entity_poly.pdbx_seq_one_letter_code
_entity_poly.pdbx_strand_id
1 'polypeptide(L)'
;MLGLLTVMVTVVHFLALAYIGLGGFLAWLWPRSFFVHVFFAAWGVAVNVFTLACPLTVAEDFLRQQRGLDPLPGGFNEYYIYGTLIPHSILPFVGVAALLLVAVSYVGLYVLWRHRVHESNAGHGHSVRLG
;
A
#
# COMPACT_ATOMS: atom_id res chain seq x y z
N MET A 1 -16.29 -3.49 -24.76
CA MET A 1 -15.15 -2.65 -24.34
C MET A 1 -15.19 -2.35 -22.85
N LEU A 2 -16.29 -1.81 -22.30
CA LEU A 2 -16.41 -1.45 -20.87
C LEU A 2 -16.09 -2.58 -19.87
N GLY A 3 -16.43 -3.83 -20.18
CA GLY A 3 -16.10 -4.97 -19.32
C GLY A 3 -14.59 -5.16 -19.10
N LEU A 4 -13.77 -4.87 -20.11
CA LEU A 4 -12.31 -4.93 -19.98
C LEU A 4 -11.79 -3.85 -19.02
N LEU A 5 -12.35 -2.62 -19.09
CA LEU A 5 -11.98 -1.54 -18.17
C LEU A 5 -12.36 -1.87 -16.73
N THR A 6 -13.53 -2.46 -16.49
CA THR A 6 -13.92 -2.89 -15.14
C THR A 6 -12.89 -3.87 -14.58
N VAL A 7 -12.51 -4.90 -15.37
CA VAL A 7 -11.49 -5.88 -14.96
C VAL A 7 -10.13 -5.20 -14.71
N MET A 8 -9.72 -4.25 -15.54
CA MET A 8 -8.48 -3.50 -15.31
C MET A 8 -8.53 -2.73 -13.98
N VAL A 9 -9.62 -2.03 -13.68
CA VAL A 9 -9.77 -1.29 -12.42
C VAL A 9 -9.70 -2.23 -11.22
N THR A 10 -10.41 -3.36 -11.29
CA THR A 10 -10.37 -4.40 -10.24
C THR A 10 -8.96 -4.93 -10.02
N VAL A 11 -8.22 -5.25 -11.09
CA VAL A 11 -6.83 -5.75 -11.01
C VAL A 11 -5.91 -4.67 -10.44
N VAL A 12 -6.04 -3.42 -10.89
CA VAL A 12 -5.26 -2.30 -10.34
C VAL A 12 -5.58 -2.09 -8.86
N HIS A 13 -6.81 -2.32 -8.42
CA HIS A 13 -7.19 -2.25 -7.01
C HIS A 13 -6.47 -3.31 -6.18
N PHE A 14 -6.46 -4.56 -6.64
CA PHE A 14 -5.68 -5.63 -5.98
C PHE A 14 -4.18 -5.31 -5.94
N LEU A 15 -3.62 -4.78 -7.03
CA LEU A 15 -2.23 -4.34 -7.05
C LEU A 15 -1.95 -3.21 -6.06
N ALA A 16 -2.87 -2.26 -5.91
CA ALA A 16 -2.76 -1.19 -4.91
C ALA A 16 -2.75 -1.76 -3.48
N LEU A 17 -3.63 -2.72 -3.17
CA LEU A 17 -3.64 -3.40 -1.87
C LEU A 17 -2.33 -4.16 -1.61
N ALA A 18 -1.86 -4.91 -2.60
CA ALA A 18 -0.58 -5.62 -2.50
C ALA A 18 0.61 -4.65 -2.31
N TYR A 19 0.59 -3.50 -3.01
CA TYR A 19 1.61 -2.47 -2.87
C TYR A 19 1.54 -1.73 -1.52
N ILE A 20 0.37 -1.57 -0.92
CA ILE A 20 0.25 -1.04 0.45
C ILE A 20 0.87 -2.01 1.47
N GLY A 21 0.78 -3.32 1.27
CA GLY A 21 1.43 -4.29 2.17
C GLY A 21 2.94 -4.43 1.92
N LEU A 22 3.34 -4.57 0.66
CA LEU A 22 4.71 -4.96 0.27
C LEU A 22 5.58 -3.79 -0.19
N GLY A 23 4.99 -2.61 -0.42
CA GLY A 23 5.68 -1.46 -1.02
C GLY A 23 6.83 -0.91 -0.17
N GLY A 24 6.76 -1.08 1.16
CA GLY A 24 7.84 -0.67 2.06
C GLY A 24 9.12 -1.49 1.87
N PHE A 25 9.02 -2.75 1.45
CA PHE A 25 10.18 -3.55 1.03
C PHE A 25 10.68 -3.13 -0.36
N LEU A 26 9.76 -2.72 -1.25
CA LEU A 26 10.12 -2.17 -2.56
C LEU A 26 10.92 -0.85 -2.43
N ALA A 27 10.67 -0.07 -1.37
CA ALA A 27 11.44 1.13 -1.05
C ALA A 27 12.92 0.83 -0.73
N TRP A 28 13.27 -0.41 -0.39
CA TRP A 28 14.66 -0.82 -0.18
C TRP A 28 15.44 -0.92 -1.50
N LEU A 29 14.76 -1.31 -2.58
CA LEU A 29 15.35 -1.39 -3.92
C LEU A 29 15.28 -0.04 -4.64
N TRP A 30 14.18 0.69 -4.46
CA TRP A 30 13.89 1.93 -5.17
C TRP A 30 13.52 3.03 -4.17
N PRO A 31 14.48 3.85 -3.70
CA PRO A 31 14.24 4.82 -2.63
C PRO A 31 13.21 5.91 -3.01
N ARG A 32 13.00 6.17 -4.31
CA ARG A 32 11.91 7.06 -4.76
C ARG A 32 10.52 6.50 -4.50
N SER A 33 10.36 5.17 -4.43
CA SER A 33 9.06 4.55 -4.15
C SER A 33 8.61 4.76 -2.69
N PHE A 34 9.50 5.21 -1.80
CA PHE A 34 9.17 5.58 -0.43
C PHE A 34 8.01 6.57 -0.36
N PHE A 35 8.08 7.69 -1.09
CA PHE A 35 7.04 8.72 -1.05
C PHE A 35 5.69 8.20 -1.56
N VAL A 36 5.73 7.39 -2.62
CA VAL A 36 4.53 6.77 -3.21
C VAL A 36 3.92 5.80 -2.21
N HIS A 37 4.74 4.96 -1.58
CA HIS A 37 4.27 4.01 -0.58
C HIS A 37 3.67 4.71 0.66
N VAL A 38 4.31 5.76 1.18
CA VAL A 38 3.76 6.56 2.29
C VAL A 38 2.37 7.09 1.93
N PHE A 39 2.22 7.66 0.73
CA PHE A 39 0.94 8.19 0.27
C PHE A 39 -0.14 7.11 0.21
N PHE A 40 0.16 5.96 -0.41
CA PHE A 40 -0.77 4.84 -0.52
C PHE A 40 -1.13 4.23 0.84
N ALA A 41 -0.16 4.08 1.75
CA ALA A 41 -0.39 3.57 3.09
C ALA A 41 -1.26 4.53 3.91
N ALA A 42 -0.95 5.83 3.88
CA ALA A 42 -1.76 6.86 4.56
C ALA A 42 -3.18 6.92 3.98
N TRP A 43 -3.32 6.82 2.66
CA TRP A 43 -4.62 6.76 2.00
C TRP A 43 -5.41 5.50 2.40
N GLY A 44 -4.76 4.33 2.44
CA GLY A 44 -5.36 3.09 2.89
C GLY A 44 -5.88 3.19 4.33
N VAL A 45 -5.12 3.80 5.24
CA VAL A 45 -5.58 4.08 6.61
C VAL A 45 -6.75 5.05 6.61
N ALA A 46 -6.67 6.15 5.87
CA ALA A 46 -7.74 7.15 5.81
C ALA A 46 -9.06 6.57 5.30
N VAL A 47 -9.03 5.76 4.24
CA VAL A 47 -10.21 5.09 3.69
C VAL A 47 -10.89 4.19 4.73
N ASN A 48 -10.11 3.44 5.53
CA ASN A 48 -10.66 2.57 6.55
C ASN A 48 -11.15 3.34 7.79
N VAL A 49 -10.44 4.39 8.23
CA VAL A 49 -10.78 5.15 9.45
C VAL A 49 -11.94 6.11 9.22
N PHE A 50 -11.95 6.81 8.09
CA PHE A 50 -12.99 7.80 7.76
C PHE A 50 -14.14 7.21 6.94
N THR A 51 -14.15 5.89 6.72
CA THR A 51 -15.17 5.19 5.91
C THR A 51 -15.36 5.82 4.52
N LEU A 52 -14.27 6.33 3.94
CA LEU A 52 -14.31 7.01 2.64
C LEU A 52 -14.39 5.97 1.53
N ALA A 53 -15.13 6.27 0.47
CA ALA A 53 -15.09 5.44 -0.73
C ALA A 53 -13.70 5.54 -1.39
N CYS A 54 -13.07 4.39 -1.63
CA CYS A 54 -11.83 4.35 -2.40
C CYS A 54 -12.09 4.86 -3.83
N PRO A 55 -11.26 5.75 -4.39
CA PRO A 55 -11.47 6.29 -5.74
C PRO A 55 -11.52 5.20 -6.81
N LEU A 56 -10.82 4.08 -6.59
CA LEU A 56 -10.91 2.91 -7.49
C LEU A 56 -12.25 2.20 -7.38
N THR A 57 -12.87 2.13 -6.20
CA THR A 57 -14.24 1.60 -6.05
C THR A 57 -15.23 2.49 -6.78
N VAL A 58 -15.12 3.81 -6.63
CA VAL A 58 -15.98 4.77 -7.35
C VAL A 58 -15.82 4.61 -8.87
N ALA A 59 -14.58 4.44 -9.35
CA ALA A 59 -14.33 4.19 -10.76
C ALA A 59 -14.93 2.86 -11.25
N GLU A 60 -14.85 1.80 -10.43
CA GLU A 60 -15.45 0.50 -10.75
C GLU A 60 -16.99 0.58 -10.79
N ASP A 61 -17.60 1.20 -9.78
CA ASP A 61 -19.05 1.40 -9.70
C ASP A 61 -19.58 2.22 -10.88
N PHE A 62 -18.85 3.27 -11.28
CA PHE A 62 -19.17 4.05 -12.47
C PHE A 62 -19.18 3.18 -13.74
N LEU A 63 -18.16 2.34 -13.92
CA LEU A 63 -18.08 1.42 -15.07
C LEU A 63 -19.17 0.35 -15.01
N ARG A 64 -19.57 -0.10 -13.83
CA ARG A 64 -20.67 -1.06 -13.62
C ARG A 64 -22.02 -0.45 -13.96
N GLN A 65 -22.28 0.78 -13.50
CA GLN A 65 -23.50 1.52 -13.85
C GLN A 65 -23.63 1.72 -15.35
N GLN A 66 -22.53 2.02 -16.06
CA GLN A 66 -22.56 2.11 -17.53
C GLN A 66 -22.91 0.78 -18.23
N ARG A 67 -22.80 -0.35 -17.52
CA ARG A 67 -23.21 -1.68 -18.00
C ARG A 67 -24.59 -2.10 -17.51
N GLY A 68 -25.33 -1.22 -16.82
CA GLY A 68 -26.62 -1.54 -16.21
C GLY A 68 -26.52 -2.47 -15.00
N LEU A 69 -25.35 -2.53 -14.36
CA LEU A 69 -25.13 -3.28 -13.13
C LEU A 69 -25.20 -2.36 -11.92
N ASP A 70 -25.68 -2.90 -10.80
CA ASP A 70 -25.66 -2.19 -9.52
C ASP A 70 -24.22 -1.96 -9.01
N PRO A 71 -24.00 -0.88 -8.23
CA PRO A 71 -22.77 -0.64 -7.49
C PRO A 71 -22.40 -1.83 -6.58
N LEU A 72 -21.13 -1.93 -6.21
CA LEU A 72 -20.68 -2.95 -5.29
C LEU A 72 -21.32 -2.74 -3.90
N PRO A 73 -22.09 -3.71 -3.39
CA PRO A 73 -22.65 -3.61 -2.05
C PRO A 73 -21.53 -3.58 -1.02
N GLY A 74 -21.47 -2.50 -0.23
CA GLY A 74 -20.42 -2.28 0.78
C GLY A 74 -19.04 -1.92 0.21
N GLY A 75 -18.91 -1.77 -1.12
CA GLY A 75 -17.67 -1.41 -1.80
C GLY A 75 -16.74 -2.61 -2.11
N PHE A 76 -15.54 -2.29 -2.61
CA PHE A 76 -14.62 -3.29 -3.17
C PHE A 76 -14.22 -4.39 -2.18
N ASN A 77 -13.76 -4.00 -0.99
CA ASN A 77 -13.27 -4.96 0.00
C ASN A 77 -14.41 -5.84 0.53
N GLU A 78 -15.59 -5.27 0.79
CA GLU A 78 -16.74 -6.04 1.24
C GLU A 78 -17.17 -7.09 0.20
N TYR A 79 -17.21 -6.69 -1.07
CA TYR A 79 -17.67 -7.56 -2.15
C TYR A 79 -16.65 -8.65 -2.54
N TYR A 80 -15.35 -8.33 -2.54
CA TYR A 80 -14.32 -9.23 -3.06
C TYR A 80 -13.45 -9.92 -2.00
N ILE A 81 -13.36 -9.36 -0.79
CA ILE A 81 -12.39 -9.80 0.22
C ILE A 81 -13.11 -10.29 1.48
N TYR A 82 -14.00 -9.49 2.03
CA TYR A 82 -14.65 -9.78 3.30
C TYR A 82 -15.69 -10.88 3.11
N GLY A 83 -15.74 -11.83 4.04
CA GLY A 83 -16.65 -12.98 4.02
C GLY A 83 -16.32 -14.07 2.98
N THR A 84 -15.65 -13.74 1.88
CA THR A 84 -15.22 -14.71 0.85
C THR A 84 -13.80 -15.21 1.09
N LEU A 85 -12.83 -14.30 1.21
CA LEU A 85 -11.43 -14.64 1.45
C LEU A 85 -11.05 -14.50 2.92
N ILE A 86 -11.60 -13.49 3.57
CA ILE A 86 -11.26 -13.12 4.94
C ILE A 86 -12.55 -13.06 5.76
N PRO A 87 -12.77 -14.01 6.69
CA PRO A 87 -13.90 -13.97 7.60
C PRO A 87 -13.96 -12.65 8.37
N HIS A 88 -15.16 -12.09 8.57
CA HIS A 88 -15.33 -10.81 9.29
C HIS A 88 -14.71 -10.82 10.69
N SER A 89 -14.67 -11.98 11.36
CA SER A 89 -14.07 -12.14 12.69
C SER A 89 -12.56 -11.87 12.72
N ILE A 90 -11.85 -12.05 11.59
CA ILE A 90 -10.40 -11.87 11.53
C ILE A 90 -9.97 -10.55 10.88
N LEU A 91 -10.91 -9.74 10.38
CA LEU A 91 -10.60 -8.44 9.74
C LEU A 91 -9.77 -7.51 10.63
N PRO A 92 -10.07 -7.34 11.94
CA PRO A 92 -9.23 -6.52 12.80
C PRO A 92 -7.80 -7.04 12.90
N PHE A 93 -7.63 -8.37 12.97
CA PHE A 93 -6.31 -9.00 13.02
C PHE A 93 -5.52 -8.80 11.73
N VAL A 94 -6.18 -8.89 10.57
CA VAL A 94 -5.56 -8.60 9.26
C VAL A 94 -5.13 -7.15 9.16
N GLY A 95 -5.96 -6.20 9.62
CA GLY A 95 -5.61 -4.78 9.67
C GLY A 95 -4.38 -4.52 10.54
N VAL A 96 -4.33 -5.11 11.74
CA VAL A 96 -3.17 -5.01 12.65
C VAL A 96 -1.93 -5.66 12.02
N ALA A 97 -2.06 -6.84 11.42
CA ALA A 97 -0.95 -7.52 10.75
C ALA A 97 -0.39 -6.69 9.59
N ALA A 98 -1.26 -6.05 8.79
CA ALA A 98 -0.85 -5.15 7.72
C ALA A 98 -0.11 -3.91 8.26
N LEU A 99 -0.62 -3.29 9.33
CA LEU A 99 0.06 -2.17 10.00
C LEU A 99 1.43 -2.57 10.54
N LEU A 100 1.55 -3.75 11.16
CA LEU A 100 2.83 -4.28 11.65
C LEU A 100 3.79 -4.56 10.49
N LEU A 101 3.32 -5.13 9.39
CA LEU A 101 4.13 -5.39 8.20
C LEU A 101 4.71 -4.08 7.64
N VAL A 102 3.86 -3.04 7.52
CA VAL A 102 4.30 -1.70 7.11
C VAL A 102 5.31 -1.17 8.12
N ALA A 103 5.01 -1.15 9.42
CA ALA A 103 5.92 -0.65 10.44
C ALA A 103 7.31 -1.33 10.39
N VAL A 104 7.36 -2.66 10.28
CA VAL A 104 8.60 -3.44 10.15
C VAL A 104 9.39 -3.03 8.91
N SER A 105 8.72 -2.83 7.77
CA SER A 105 9.39 -2.42 6.54
C SER A 105 10.08 -1.05 6.66
N TYR A 106 9.47 -0.10 7.37
CA TYR A 106 10.04 1.23 7.65
C TYR A 106 11.17 1.17 8.68
N VAL A 107 11.02 0.38 9.74
CA VAL A 107 12.07 0.18 10.74
C VAL A 107 13.31 -0.43 10.08
N GLY A 108 13.14 -1.44 9.22
CA GLY A 108 14.25 -2.02 8.47
C GLY A 108 14.95 -1.02 7.56
N LEU A 109 14.17 -0.17 6.86
CA LEU A 109 14.73 0.89 6.02
C LEU A 109 15.54 1.91 6.84
N TYR A 110 15.01 2.34 7.99
CA TYR A 110 15.70 3.25 8.90
C TYR A 110 17.01 2.65 9.42
N VAL A 111 17.01 1.36 9.78
CA VAL A 111 18.21 0.62 10.22
C VAL A 111 19.26 0.53 9.11
N LEU A 112 18.86 0.23 7.88
CA LEU A 112 19.80 0.20 6.75
C LEU A 112 20.40 1.60 6.46
N TRP A 113 19.60 2.66 6.58
CA TRP A 113 20.07 4.01 6.32
C TRP A 113 21.10 4.48 7.36
N ARG A 114 20.85 4.25 8.66
CA ARG A 114 21.80 4.60 9.73
C ARG A 114 23.13 3.86 9.58
N HIS A 115 23.13 2.57 9.20
CA HIS A 115 24.37 1.83 8.97
C HIS A 115 25.21 2.47 7.84
N ARG A 116 24.59 2.91 6.74
CA ARG A 116 25.30 3.57 5.62
C ARG A 116 25.89 4.93 6.01
N VAL A 117 25.21 5.70 6.85
CA VAL A 117 25.70 7.02 7.32
C VAL A 117 26.87 6.86 8.30
N HIS A 118 26.86 5.84 9.16
CA HIS A 118 27.98 5.58 10.05
C HIS A 118 29.26 5.16 9.29
N GLU A 119 29.13 4.35 8.24
CA GLU A 119 30.26 3.95 7.39
C GLU A 119 30.87 5.15 6.63
N SER A 120 30.05 6.04 6.08
CA SER A 120 30.54 7.21 5.35
C SER A 120 31.25 8.23 6.25
N ASN A 121 30.79 8.39 7.50
CA ASN A 121 31.42 9.27 8.47
C ASN A 121 32.76 8.70 9.00
N ALA A 122 32.88 7.37 9.10
CA ALA A 122 34.13 6.70 9.44
C ALA A 122 35.19 6.83 8.33
N GLY A 123 34.77 6.82 7.05
CA GLY A 123 35.67 7.00 5.91
C GLY A 123 36.19 8.44 5.73
N HIS A 124 35.38 9.46 6.05
CA HIS A 124 35.78 10.88 5.94
C HIS A 124 36.74 11.34 7.05
N GLY A 125 36.78 10.64 8.19
CA GLY A 125 37.72 10.95 9.27
C GLY A 125 39.19 10.59 8.95
N HIS A 126 39.42 9.79 7.91
CA HIS A 126 40.77 9.27 7.59
C HIS A 126 41.48 10.03 6.46
N SER A 127 40.83 10.97 5.78
CA SER A 127 41.39 11.69 4.62
C SER A 127 41.87 13.12 4.89
N VAL A 128 41.81 13.63 6.13
CA VAL A 128 42.21 15.02 6.48
C VAL A 128 43.59 15.11 7.18
N ARG A 129 44.38 14.03 7.17
CA ARG A 129 45.83 14.11 7.48
C ARG A 129 46.60 13.66 6.25
N LEU A 130 47.71 14.34 5.96
CA LEU A 130 48.59 14.31 4.77
C LEU A 130 48.23 15.47 3.82
N GLY A 131 48.95 16.59 3.75
CA GLY A 131 50.20 17.03 4.37
C GLY A 131 50.49 18.43 3.81
#